data_AF-D4APH6-F1
#
_entry.id   AF-D4APH6-F1
#
_cell.length_a   1.000
_cell.length_b   1.000
_cell.length_c   1.000
_cell.angle_alpha   90.00
_cell.angle_beta   90.00
_cell.angle_gamma   90.00
#
_symmetry.space_group_name_H-M   'P 1'
#
loop_
_entity.id
_entity.type
_entity.pdbx_description
1 polymer ?
#
loop_
_entity_poly.entity_id
_entity_poly.type
_entity_poly.pdbx_seq_one_letter_code
_entity_poly.pdbx_strand_id
1 'polypeptide(L)'
;MFAFEYFTGHLLRLAQNDPPLQITKRILKDALRGLAELHSRDIVHTDIKADNIFIDWKGNGKDTSVERVQLGDLEDAAYIPPGSAMIGKQAGNEMWRSPEAHASGPVNKPSDIFSFALVCIYAVHKRVIFAVGEEELEERINPLSIIIERQISYFANEDGINGLVKYLGDSPWVHIFQVIRDGFNSDNPRRPFALWKDVDEDFKSLICGMTNLDPERRITADEALAHKWFEGV
;
A
#
# COMPACT_ATOMS: atom_id res chain seq x y z
N MET A 1 -21.54 17.17 -13.56
CA MET A 1 -21.99 15.77 -13.42
C MET A 1 -21.05 14.93 -14.26
N PHE A 2 -20.27 14.06 -13.62
CA PHE A 2 -19.47 13.05 -14.32
C PHE A 2 -20.29 11.77 -14.42
N ALA A 3 -20.20 11.07 -15.54
CA ALA A 3 -20.84 9.78 -15.75
C ALA A 3 -19.75 8.76 -16.08
N PHE A 4 -19.77 7.63 -15.37
CA PHE A 4 -18.78 6.57 -15.51
C PHE A 4 -19.50 5.26 -15.85
N GLU A 5 -18.77 4.34 -16.50
CA GLU A 5 -19.26 2.99 -16.69
C GLU A 5 -19.40 2.27 -15.35
N TYR A 6 -20.48 1.50 -15.21
CA TYR A 6 -20.76 0.75 -13.99
C TYR A 6 -19.87 -0.50 -13.89
N PHE A 7 -19.48 -0.84 -12.66
CA PHE A 7 -18.77 -2.08 -12.30
C PHE A 7 -19.58 -2.89 -11.28
N THR A 8 -19.51 -4.22 -11.35
CA THR A 8 -20.25 -5.10 -10.42
C THR A 8 -19.83 -4.99 -8.95
N GLY A 9 -18.62 -4.47 -8.68
CA GLY A 9 -18.13 -4.14 -7.35
C GLY A 9 -16.63 -3.84 -7.36
N HIS A 10 -15.93 -4.16 -6.26
CA HIS A 10 -14.52 -3.82 -6.05
C HIS A 10 -13.73 -4.91 -5.32
N LEU A 11 -12.39 -4.80 -5.33
CA LEU A 11 -11.48 -5.79 -4.76
C LEU A 11 -11.71 -6.04 -3.26
N LEU A 12 -12.00 -5.00 -2.47
CA LEU A 12 -12.32 -5.16 -1.03
C LEU A 12 -13.49 -6.13 -0.78
N ARG A 13 -14.43 -6.25 -1.72
CA ARG A 13 -15.53 -7.24 -1.61
C ARG A 13 -15.12 -8.58 -2.18
N LEU A 14 -14.51 -8.59 -3.37
CA LEU A 14 -14.18 -9.84 -4.07
C LEU A 14 -13.14 -10.68 -3.33
N ALA A 15 -12.14 -10.07 -2.69
CA ALA A 15 -11.09 -10.80 -1.99
C ALA A 15 -11.64 -11.71 -0.86
N GLN A 16 -12.77 -11.31 -0.24
CA GLN A 16 -13.44 -12.08 0.81
C GLN A 16 -14.09 -13.38 0.29
N ASN A 17 -14.34 -13.47 -1.02
CA ASN A 17 -14.83 -14.69 -1.66
C ASN A 17 -13.73 -15.74 -1.91
N ASP A 18 -12.49 -15.45 -1.48
CA ASP A 18 -11.31 -16.30 -1.65
C ASP A 18 -11.11 -16.81 -3.09
N PRO A 19 -10.98 -15.90 -4.08
CA PRO A 19 -10.73 -16.30 -5.46
C PRO A 19 -9.36 -17.01 -5.57
N PRO A 20 -9.18 -17.89 -6.57
CA PRO A 20 -7.89 -18.55 -6.82
C PRO A 20 -6.76 -17.53 -6.96
N LEU A 21 -5.58 -17.85 -6.44
CA LEU A 21 -4.42 -16.95 -6.45
C LEU A 21 -4.10 -16.39 -7.85
N GLN A 22 -4.27 -17.18 -8.91
CA GLN A 22 -4.07 -16.72 -10.29
C GLN A 22 -5.04 -15.60 -10.70
N ILE A 23 -6.29 -15.67 -10.25
CA ILE A 23 -7.28 -14.60 -10.44
C ILE A 23 -6.88 -13.37 -9.62
N THR A 24 -6.47 -13.55 -8.37
CA THR A 24 -5.97 -12.45 -7.52
C THR A 24 -4.78 -11.74 -8.16
N LYS A 25 -3.79 -12.50 -8.65
CA LYS A 25 -2.63 -11.97 -9.38
C LYS A 25 -3.06 -11.18 -10.62
N ARG A 26 -4.04 -11.69 -11.39
CA ARG A 26 -4.56 -11.00 -12.59
C ARG A 26 -5.16 -9.65 -12.22
N ILE A 27 -5.99 -9.62 -11.18
CA ILE A 27 -6.62 -8.38 -10.72
C ILE A 27 -5.58 -7.35 -10.30
N LEU A 28 -4.62 -7.76 -9.47
CA LEU A 28 -3.54 -6.87 -9.02
C LEU A 28 -2.69 -6.39 -10.20
N LYS A 29 -2.36 -7.27 -11.16
CA LYS A 29 -1.59 -6.88 -12.35
C LYS A 29 -2.32 -5.85 -13.20
N ASP A 30 -3.63 -6.04 -13.42
CA ASP A 30 -4.45 -5.11 -14.20
C ASP A 30 -4.61 -3.75 -13.49
N ALA A 31 -4.80 -3.75 -12.16
CA ALA A 31 -4.81 -2.52 -11.38
C ALA A 31 -3.45 -1.79 -11.40
N LEU A 32 -2.35 -2.53 -11.27
CA LEU A 32 -0.99 -1.98 -11.32
C LEU A 32 -0.64 -1.42 -12.71
N ARG A 33 -1.16 -2.00 -13.80
CA ARG A 33 -1.07 -1.42 -15.15
C ARG A 33 -1.73 -0.05 -15.21
N GLY A 34 -2.91 0.09 -14.61
CA GLY A 34 -3.59 1.39 -14.48
C GLY A 34 -2.75 2.40 -13.68
N LEU A 35 -2.14 1.96 -12.57
CA LEU A 35 -1.26 2.81 -11.76
C LEU A 35 0.00 3.24 -12.52
N ALA A 36 0.64 2.33 -13.24
CA ALA A 36 1.80 2.63 -14.08
C ALA A 36 1.46 3.67 -15.16
N GLU A 37 0.26 3.58 -15.76
CA GLU A 37 -0.20 4.58 -16.74
C GLU A 37 -0.46 5.96 -16.12
N LEU A 38 -0.96 6.04 -14.89
CA LEU A 38 -1.04 7.32 -14.17
C LEU A 38 0.36 7.88 -13.91
N HIS A 39 1.26 7.03 -13.40
CA HIS A 39 2.62 7.41 -13.07
C HIS A 39 3.44 7.84 -14.29
N SER A 40 3.22 7.25 -15.47
CA SER A 40 3.88 7.66 -16.71
C SER A 40 3.47 9.06 -17.19
N ARG A 41 2.34 9.56 -16.70
CA ARG A 41 1.78 10.90 -16.98
C ARG A 41 1.97 11.88 -15.82
N ASP A 42 2.82 11.53 -14.86
CA ASP A 42 3.07 12.31 -13.65
C ASP A 42 1.80 12.57 -12.80
N ILE A 43 0.84 11.66 -12.86
CA ILE A 43 -0.35 11.67 -12.02
C ILE A 43 -0.12 10.71 -10.85
N VAL A 44 -0.30 11.20 -9.63
CA VAL A 44 -0.27 10.43 -8.39
C VAL A 44 -1.69 10.31 -7.89
N HIS A 45 -2.13 9.09 -7.59
CA HIS A 45 -3.51 8.81 -7.21
C HIS A 45 -3.82 9.28 -5.78
N THR A 46 -2.89 9.10 -4.85
CA THR A 46 -2.91 9.51 -3.44
C THR A 46 -3.94 8.85 -2.52
N ASP A 47 -4.82 8.00 -3.05
CA ASP A 47 -5.80 7.20 -2.28
C ASP A 47 -5.94 5.79 -2.85
N ILE A 48 -4.82 5.10 -3.02
CA ILE A 48 -4.81 3.68 -3.43
C ILE A 48 -5.32 2.83 -2.27
N LYS A 49 -6.45 2.15 -2.47
CA LYS A 49 -7.08 1.23 -1.52
C LYS A 49 -7.92 0.19 -2.26
N ALA A 50 -8.26 -0.91 -1.58
CA ALA A 50 -8.89 -2.05 -2.22
C ALA A 50 -10.33 -1.78 -2.74
N ASP A 51 -11.03 -0.78 -2.21
CA ASP A 51 -12.35 -0.36 -2.70
C ASP A 51 -12.28 0.54 -3.95
N ASN A 52 -11.10 1.11 -4.26
CA ASN A 52 -10.86 1.90 -5.47
C ASN A 52 -10.40 1.06 -6.68
N ILE A 53 -10.30 -0.26 -6.51
CA ILE A 53 -10.06 -1.20 -7.61
C ILE A 53 -11.39 -1.86 -7.97
N PHE A 54 -12.02 -1.35 -9.03
CA PHE A 54 -13.31 -1.80 -9.53
C PHE A 54 -13.17 -3.04 -10.41
N ILE A 55 -14.14 -3.95 -10.30
CA ILE A 55 -14.09 -5.27 -10.92
C ILE A 55 -15.46 -5.67 -11.47
N ASP A 56 -15.47 -6.17 -12.70
CA ASP A 56 -16.56 -6.98 -13.25
C ASP A 56 -16.20 -8.46 -13.11
N TRP A 57 -16.92 -9.18 -12.26
CA TRP A 57 -16.69 -10.60 -12.04
C TRP A 57 -17.99 -11.41 -12.05
N LYS A 58 -17.84 -12.71 -12.32
CA LYS A 58 -18.90 -13.71 -12.23
C LYS A 58 -18.42 -14.90 -11.41
N GLY A 59 -19.36 -15.64 -10.83
CA GLY A 59 -19.07 -16.81 -10.00
C GLY A 59 -18.64 -16.44 -8.58
N ASN A 60 -18.24 -17.47 -7.82
CA ASN A 60 -17.80 -17.34 -6.43
C ASN A 60 -16.72 -18.38 -6.12
N GLY A 61 -15.80 -18.06 -5.21
CA GLY A 61 -14.70 -18.95 -4.83
C GLY A 61 -13.92 -19.44 -6.06
N LYS A 62 -13.81 -20.77 -6.21
CA LYS A 62 -13.06 -21.41 -7.29
C LYS A 62 -13.62 -21.14 -8.69
N ASP A 63 -14.90 -20.83 -8.82
CA ASP A 63 -15.56 -20.55 -10.10
C ASP A 63 -15.50 -19.05 -10.48
N THR A 64 -14.74 -18.25 -9.72
CA THR A 64 -14.59 -16.82 -9.98
C THR A 64 -13.92 -16.59 -11.33
N SER A 65 -14.56 -15.78 -12.17
CA SER A 65 -14.02 -15.27 -13.44
C SER A 65 -14.08 -13.76 -13.45
N VAL A 66 -13.02 -13.12 -13.95
CA VAL A 66 -12.87 -11.67 -14.02
C VAL A 66 -12.94 -11.24 -15.48
N GLU A 67 -13.82 -10.30 -15.78
CA GLU A 67 -14.01 -9.73 -17.12
C GLU A 67 -13.18 -8.46 -17.27
N ARG A 68 -13.26 -7.56 -16.29
CA ARG A 68 -12.62 -6.25 -16.32
C ARG A 68 -12.15 -5.83 -14.93
N VAL A 69 -11.02 -5.14 -14.88
CA VAL A 69 -10.46 -4.51 -13.68
C VAL A 69 -10.04 -3.10 -14.03
N GLN A 70 -10.34 -2.15 -13.15
CA GLN A 70 -9.96 -0.75 -13.32
C GLN A 70 -9.62 -0.13 -11.97
N LEU A 71 -8.46 0.52 -11.90
CA LEU A 71 -8.18 1.49 -10.84
C LEU A 71 -8.99 2.77 -11.13
N GLY A 72 -9.80 3.22 -10.17
CA GLY A 72 -10.63 4.41 -10.32
C GLY A 72 -10.64 5.25 -9.05
N ASP A 73 -11.61 6.17 -8.96
CA ASP A 73 -11.69 7.19 -7.90
C ASP A 73 -10.48 8.15 -7.89
N LEU A 74 -10.38 8.94 -8.96
CA LEU A 74 -9.31 9.92 -9.16
C LEU A 74 -9.63 11.30 -8.54
N GLU A 75 -10.57 11.38 -7.59
CA GLU A 75 -11.01 12.66 -7.01
C GLU A 75 -9.90 13.38 -6.24
N ASP A 76 -9.06 12.62 -5.54
CA ASP A 76 -7.89 13.13 -4.82
C ASP A 76 -6.60 13.09 -5.66
N ALA A 77 -6.64 12.58 -6.89
CA ALA A 77 -5.46 12.45 -7.73
C ALA A 77 -4.88 13.83 -8.10
N ALA A 78 -3.55 13.92 -8.16
CA ALA A 78 -2.84 15.15 -8.45
C ALA A 78 -1.79 14.94 -9.54
N TYR A 79 -1.69 15.92 -10.44
CA TYR A 79 -0.52 16.04 -11.31
C TYR A 79 0.66 16.57 -10.49
N ILE A 80 1.73 15.78 -10.38
CA ILE A 80 2.95 16.11 -9.64
C ILE A 80 4.14 16.04 -10.61
N PRO A 81 4.64 17.19 -11.08
CA PRO A 81 5.75 17.23 -12.03
C PRO A 81 6.99 16.48 -11.53
N PRO A 82 7.87 16.01 -12.44
CA PRO A 82 9.13 15.40 -12.06
C PRO A 82 9.95 16.29 -11.11
N GLY A 83 10.48 15.69 -10.05
CA GLY A 83 11.24 16.40 -9.01
C GLY A 83 10.39 17.23 -8.04
N SER A 84 9.07 17.18 -8.15
CA SER A 84 8.14 17.85 -7.23
C SER A 84 7.43 16.84 -6.33
N ALA A 85 6.81 17.34 -5.25
CA ALA A 85 5.99 16.58 -4.34
C ALA A 85 4.89 17.46 -3.75
N MET A 86 3.78 16.84 -3.37
CA MET A 86 2.75 17.49 -2.54
C MET A 86 3.19 17.46 -1.08
N ILE A 87 3.04 18.55 -0.34
CA ILE A 87 3.47 18.67 1.07
C ILE A 87 2.33 19.27 1.90
N GLY A 88 2.20 18.85 3.16
CA GLY A 88 1.28 19.49 4.12
C GLY A 88 -0.14 18.93 4.14
N LYS A 89 -0.42 17.83 3.42
CA LYS A 89 -1.69 17.09 3.47
C LYS A 89 -1.42 15.63 3.85
N GLN A 90 -2.20 15.09 4.79
CA GLN A 90 -2.28 13.64 5.01
C GLN A 90 -3.22 13.04 3.97
N ALA A 91 -2.71 12.71 2.79
CA ALA A 91 -3.51 12.21 1.68
C ALA A 91 -3.93 10.73 1.87
N GLY A 92 -5.10 10.39 1.33
CA GLY A 92 -5.65 9.02 1.31
C GLY A 92 -6.14 8.48 2.64
N ASN A 93 -6.65 7.25 2.63
CA ASN A 93 -7.12 6.54 3.82
C ASN A 93 -5.97 6.07 4.72
N GLU A 94 -6.07 6.32 6.03
CA GLU A 94 -5.01 6.06 7.01
C GLU A 94 -4.54 4.61 7.10
N MET A 95 -5.37 3.62 6.80
CA MET A 95 -5.00 2.20 6.85
C MET A 95 -4.18 1.77 5.62
N TRP A 96 -4.17 2.58 4.57
CA TRP A 96 -3.48 2.32 3.31
C TRP A 96 -2.35 3.33 3.06
N ARG A 97 -2.19 4.33 3.94
CA ARG A 97 -1.31 5.48 3.72
C ARG A 97 0.16 5.14 3.96
N SER A 98 1.04 5.75 3.16
CA SER A 98 2.49 5.60 3.32
C SER A 98 3.04 6.39 4.53
N PRO A 99 4.24 6.03 5.04
CA PRO A 99 4.85 6.70 6.20
C PRO A 99 5.05 8.20 5.97
N GLU A 100 5.58 8.58 4.80
CA GLU A 100 5.81 9.99 4.46
C GLU A 100 4.51 10.79 4.31
N ALA A 101 3.42 10.15 3.87
CA ALA A 101 2.11 10.77 3.79
C ALA A 101 1.47 10.96 5.19
N HIS A 102 1.64 10.02 6.12
CA HIS A 102 1.25 10.25 7.53
C HIS A 102 1.99 11.44 8.13
N ALA A 103 3.26 11.61 7.78
CA ALA A 103 4.07 12.71 8.24
C ALA A 103 3.72 14.07 7.61
N SER A 104 2.71 14.12 6.72
CA SER A 104 2.44 15.29 5.86
C SER A 104 3.68 15.78 5.11
N GLY A 105 4.64 14.86 4.87
CA GLY A 105 5.88 15.12 4.18
C GLY A 105 5.70 15.13 2.65
N PRO A 106 6.81 15.01 1.90
CA PRO A 106 6.76 15.02 0.44
C PRO A 106 6.09 13.76 -0.15
N VAL A 107 4.87 13.89 -0.66
CA VAL A 107 4.10 12.82 -1.31
C VAL A 107 4.25 12.89 -2.83
N ASN A 108 4.59 11.75 -3.44
CA ASN A 108 4.74 11.56 -4.88
C ASN A 108 4.48 10.08 -5.26
N LYS A 109 4.84 9.66 -6.48
CA LYS A 109 4.58 8.31 -7.03
C LYS A 109 4.91 7.16 -6.07
N PRO A 110 6.09 7.13 -5.40
CA PRO A 110 6.38 6.15 -4.35
C PRO A 110 5.29 5.94 -3.30
N SER A 111 4.54 6.98 -2.91
CA SER A 111 3.49 6.83 -1.89
C SER A 111 2.36 5.92 -2.36
N ASP A 112 1.94 6.02 -3.63
CA ASP A 112 0.97 5.09 -4.23
C ASP A 112 1.49 3.65 -4.25
N ILE A 113 2.78 3.45 -4.50
CA ILE A 113 3.39 2.10 -4.52
C ILE A 113 3.33 1.44 -3.15
N PHE A 114 3.60 2.20 -2.09
CA PHE A 114 3.47 1.69 -0.73
C PHE A 114 2.02 1.27 -0.44
N SER A 115 1.07 2.14 -0.77
CA SER A 115 -0.36 1.84 -0.62
C SER A 115 -0.80 0.63 -1.45
N PHE A 116 -0.29 0.49 -2.67
CA PHE A 116 -0.55 -0.66 -3.54
C PHE A 116 -0.01 -1.97 -2.94
N ALA A 117 1.14 -1.94 -2.26
CA ALA A 117 1.65 -3.10 -1.55
C ALA A 117 0.69 -3.58 -0.45
N LEU A 118 0.07 -2.65 0.28
CA LEU A 118 -0.93 -2.98 1.29
C LEU A 118 -2.17 -3.63 0.65
N VAL A 119 -2.59 -3.14 -0.53
CA VAL A 119 -3.65 -3.76 -1.33
C VAL A 119 -3.28 -5.18 -1.75
N CYS A 120 -2.04 -5.42 -2.18
CA CYS A 120 -1.57 -6.77 -2.50
C CYS A 120 -1.66 -7.70 -1.28
N ILE A 121 -1.16 -7.26 -0.11
CA ILE A 121 -1.21 -8.04 1.13
C ILE A 121 -2.66 -8.36 1.49
N TYR A 122 -3.54 -7.37 1.42
CA TYR A 122 -4.96 -7.56 1.66
C TYR A 122 -5.58 -8.57 0.68
N ALA A 123 -5.29 -8.48 -0.61
CA ALA A 123 -5.89 -9.37 -1.61
C ALA A 123 -5.46 -10.84 -1.41
N VAL A 124 -4.21 -11.07 -0.96
CA VAL A 124 -3.69 -12.41 -0.70
C VAL A 124 -4.15 -12.97 0.66
N HIS A 125 -4.10 -12.15 1.72
CA HIS A 125 -4.32 -12.59 3.11
C HIS A 125 -5.68 -12.20 3.69
N LYS A 126 -6.48 -11.41 2.96
CA LYS A 126 -7.85 -10.95 3.32
C LYS A 126 -7.88 -10.12 4.61
N ARG A 127 -6.72 -9.58 4.99
CA ARG A 127 -6.53 -8.78 6.20
C ARG A 127 -5.98 -7.41 5.85
N VAL A 128 -6.66 -6.36 6.33
CA VAL A 128 -6.11 -5.01 6.34
C VAL A 128 -5.14 -4.95 7.52
N ILE A 129 -3.85 -5.08 7.26
CA ILE A 129 -2.83 -5.31 8.29
C ILE A 129 -2.63 -4.13 9.26
N PHE A 130 -3.17 -2.96 8.90
CA PHE A 130 -3.15 -1.77 9.74
C PHE A 130 -4.52 -1.39 10.31
N ALA A 131 -5.59 -2.14 10.03
CA ALA A 131 -6.89 -1.90 10.66
C ALA A 131 -6.78 -2.07 12.17
N VAL A 132 -7.26 -1.07 12.92
CA VAL A 132 -7.24 -1.05 14.37
C VAL A 132 -8.63 -1.39 14.88
N GLY A 133 -8.77 -2.50 15.61
CA GLY A 133 -10.06 -2.89 16.20
C GLY A 133 -10.40 -2.03 17.43
N GLU A 134 -11.69 -1.87 17.73
CA GLU A 134 -12.15 -1.14 18.94
C GLU A 134 -11.55 -1.71 20.22
N GLU A 135 -11.35 -3.02 20.27
CA GLU A 135 -10.75 -3.75 21.38
C GLU A 135 -9.23 -3.56 21.55
N GLU A 136 -8.56 -2.95 20.55
CA GLU A 136 -7.16 -2.50 20.66
C GLU A 136 -7.05 -1.04 21.13
N LEU A 137 -8.16 -0.30 21.14
CA LEU A 137 -8.19 1.11 21.51
C LEU A 137 -8.42 1.25 23.02
N GLU A 138 -7.33 1.39 23.77
CA GLU A 138 -7.42 1.94 25.12
C GLU A 138 -7.83 3.43 25.04
N GLU A 139 -8.58 3.94 26.02
CA GLU A 139 -9.20 5.29 26.04
C GLU A 139 -8.25 6.47 25.73
N ARG A 140 -6.93 6.26 25.71
CA ARG A 140 -5.89 7.29 25.52
C ARG A 140 -4.94 7.02 24.36
N ILE A 141 -5.07 5.91 23.64
CA ILE A 141 -4.17 5.57 22.54
C ILE A 141 -4.76 6.11 21.24
N ASN A 142 -3.96 6.94 20.54
CA ASN A 142 -4.32 7.38 19.20
C ASN A 142 -4.16 6.19 18.23
N PRO A 143 -5.20 5.80 17.45
CA PRO A 143 -5.12 4.73 16.46
C PRO A 143 -3.93 4.87 15.51
N LEU A 144 -3.55 6.12 15.19
CA LEU A 144 -2.41 6.43 14.33
C LEU A 144 -1.09 5.91 14.89
N SER A 145 -0.89 5.94 16.21
CA SER A 145 0.33 5.40 16.83
C SER A 145 0.47 3.90 16.57
N ILE A 146 -0.64 3.16 16.61
CA ILE A 146 -0.67 1.71 16.33
C ILE A 146 -0.34 1.45 14.85
N ILE A 147 -0.90 2.25 13.94
CA ILE A 147 -0.62 2.15 12.50
C ILE A 147 0.87 2.37 12.22
N ILE A 148 1.46 3.45 12.76
CA ILE A 148 2.88 3.75 12.54
C ILE A 148 3.78 2.69 13.20
N GLU A 149 3.47 2.22 14.40
CA GLU A 149 4.21 1.12 15.04
C GLU A 149 4.18 -0.14 14.16
N ARG A 150 3.03 -0.50 13.59
CA ARG A 150 2.93 -1.65 12.66
C ARG A 150 3.72 -1.41 11.37
N GLN A 151 3.70 -0.21 10.79
CA GLN A 151 4.51 0.12 9.61
C GLN A 151 6.00 -0.08 9.89
N ILE A 152 6.50 0.46 11.01
CA ILE A 152 7.91 0.29 11.40
C ILE A 152 8.18 -1.19 11.72
N SER A 153 7.32 -1.86 12.48
CA SER A 153 7.49 -3.26 12.86
C SER A 153 7.61 -4.17 11.64
N TYR A 154 6.75 -4.00 10.63
CA TYR A 154 6.68 -4.87 9.47
C TYR A 154 7.71 -4.55 8.38
N PHE A 155 7.97 -3.27 8.11
CA PHE A 155 8.67 -2.88 6.88
C PHE A 155 10.00 -2.15 7.09
N ALA A 156 10.28 -1.62 8.29
CA ALA A 156 11.55 -0.91 8.48
C ALA A 156 12.76 -1.85 8.37
N ASN A 157 13.85 -1.35 7.81
CA ASN A 157 15.19 -1.80 8.11
C ASN A 157 16.04 -0.56 8.40
N GLU A 158 17.30 -0.75 8.79
CA GLU A 158 18.17 0.36 9.18
C GLU A 158 18.31 1.40 8.04
N ASP A 159 18.58 0.93 6.83
CA ASP A 159 18.69 1.78 5.65
C ASP A 159 17.40 2.53 5.33
N GLY A 160 16.27 1.83 5.32
CA GLY A 160 14.97 2.38 4.93
C GLY A 160 14.48 3.45 5.90
N ILE A 161 14.67 3.25 7.21
CA ILE A 161 14.27 4.28 8.18
C ILE A 161 15.21 5.49 8.16
N ASN A 162 16.50 5.28 7.94
CA ASN A 162 17.46 6.38 7.78
C ASN A 162 17.14 7.19 6.51
N GLY A 163 16.77 6.52 5.42
CA GLY A 163 16.30 7.15 4.19
C GLY A 163 15.01 7.95 4.40
N LEU A 164 14.01 7.38 5.09
CA LEU A 164 12.78 8.11 5.46
C LEU A 164 13.07 9.36 6.28
N VAL A 165 13.92 9.25 7.30
CA VAL A 165 14.31 10.40 8.15
C VAL A 165 14.96 11.50 7.31
N LYS A 166 15.89 11.13 6.42
CA LYS A 166 16.51 12.09 5.49
C LYS A 166 15.48 12.72 4.56
N TYR A 167 14.56 11.93 4.02
CA TYR A 167 13.52 12.36 3.10
C TYR A 167 12.52 13.35 3.75
N LEU A 168 12.24 13.18 5.04
CA LEU A 168 11.36 14.06 5.81
C LEU A 168 12.02 15.37 6.28
N GLY A 169 13.36 15.47 6.25
CA GLY A 169 14.09 16.68 6.65
C GLY A 169 13.76 17.12 8.08
N ASP A 170 13.39 18.38 8.27
CA ASP A 170 13.10 18.98 9.57
C ASP A 170 11.68 18.68 10.10
N SER A 171 10.97 17.72 9.50
CA SER A 171 9.62 17.35 9.95
C SER A 171 9.62 16.90 11.41
N PRO A 172 8.67 17.37 12.25
CA PRO A 172 8.55 16.91 13.64
C PRO A 172 8.27 15.41 13.75
N TRP A 173 7.79 14.78 12.67
CA TRP A 173 7.56 13.33 12.60
C TRP A 173 8.83 12.49 12.64
N VAL A 174 10.00 13.07 12.31
CA VAL A 174 11.30 12.36 12.41
C VAL A 174 11.50 11.82 13.82
N HIS A 175 11.21 12.63 14.84
CA HIS A 175 11.33 12.20 16.24
C HIS A 175 10.36 11.05 16.56
N ILE A 176 9.12 11.12 16.06
CA ILE A 176 8.11 10.07 16.27
C ILE A 176 8.59 8.73 15.69
N PHE A 177 9.07 8.71 14.44
CA PHE A 177 9.58 7.48 13.83
C PHE A 177 10.79 6.90 14.57
N GLN A 178 11.70 7.76 15.06
CA GLN A 178 12.86 7.33 15.83
C GLN A 178 12.47 6.74 17.19
N VAL A 179 11.55 7.39 17.92
CA VAL A 179 11.05 6.90 19.21
C VAL A 179 10.40 5.53 19.04
N ILE A 180 9.56 5.35 18.02
CA ILE A 180 8.92 4.05 17.74
C ILE A 180 9.96 3.00 17.37
N ARG A 181 10.93 3.32 16.51
CA ARG A 181 12.05 2.42 16.16
C ARG A 181 12.81 1.96 17.40
N ASP A 182 13.16 2.90 18.27
CA ASP A 182 14.01 2.65 19.45
C ASP A 182 13.22 1.97 20.59
N GLY A 183 11.88 1.94 20.50
CA GLY A 183 11.01 1.26 21.44
C GLY A 183 10.98 -0.28 21.28
N PHE A 184 11.36 -0.82 20.13
CA PHE A 184 11.41 -2.27 19.92
C PHE A 184 12.60 -2.91 20.65
N ASN A 185 12.36 -4.03 21.34
CA ASN A 185 13.35 -4.73 22.16
C ASN A 185 13.00 -6.22 22.28
N SER A 186 13.62 -6.96 23.21
CA SER A 186 13.34 -8.39 23.41
C SER A 186 11.91 -8.67 23.88
N ASP A 187 11.31 -7.75 24.64
CA ASP A 187 9.96 -7.89 25.21
C ASP A 187 8.88 -7.39 24.24
N ASN A 188 9.22 -6.42 23.38
CA ASN A 188 8.42 -6.00 22.23
C ASN A 188 9.21 -6.16 20.93
N PRO A 189 9.37 -7.39 20.39
CA PRO A 189 10.14 -7.60 19.18
C PRO A 189 9.35 -7.17 17.95
N ARG A 190 10.09 -6.65 16.96
CA ARG A 190 9.54 -6.40 15.62
C ARG A 190 9.05 -7.68 14.97
N ARG A 191 8.12 -7.55 14.01
CA ARG A 191 7.58 -8.65 13.21
C ARG A 191 7.77 -8.41 11.70
N PRO A 192 9.02 -8.40 11.20
CA PRO A 192 9.30 -8.02 9.81
C PRO A 192 8.52 -8.88 8.80
N PHE A 193 7.91 -8.26 7.80
CA PHE A 193 7.13 -8.96 6.76
C PHE A 193 7.97 -10.00 6.01
N ALA A 194 9.25 -9.70 5.76
CA ALA A 194 10.20 -10.63 5.16
C ALA A 194 10.34 -11.96 5.93
N LEU A 195 10.02 -11.97 7.22
CA LEU A 195 10.10 -13.14 8.10
C LEU A 195 8.73 -13.80 8.36
N TRP A 196 7.66 -13.34 7.74
CA TRP A 196 6.35 -13.97 7.88
C TRP A 196 6.36 -15.40 7.33
N LYS A 197 5.73 -16.31 8.07
CA LYS A 197 5.60 -17.72 7.69
C LYS A 197 4.46 -17.88 6.69
N ASP A 198 4.54 -18.92 5.86
CA ASP A 198 3.50 -19.30 4.90
C ASP A 198 3.17 -18.20 3.87
N VAL A 199 4.16 -17.38 3.53
CA VAL A 199 4.09 -16.37 2.48
C VAL A 199 5.08 -16.74 1.38
N ASP A 200 4.61 -16.73 0.13
CA ASP A 200 5.43 -16.98 -1.06
C ASP A 200 6.65 -16.03 -1.14
N GLU A 201 7.82 -16.57 -1.48
CA GLU A 201 9.07 -15.80 -1.45
C GLU A 201 9.13 -14.70 -2.53
N ASP A 202 8.50 -14.94 -3.69
CA ASP A 202 8.39 -13.92 -4.73
C ASP A 202 7.43 -12.82 -4.30
N PHE A 203 6.35 -13.17 -3.61
CA PHE A 203 5.46 -12.21 -3.00
C PHE A 203 6.17 -11.36 -1.93
N LYS A 204 6.96 -11.99 -1.05
CA LYS A 204 7.78 -11.28 -0.06
C LYS A 204 8.73 -10.29 -0.72
N SER A 205 9.45 -10.72 -1.74
CA SER A 205 10.38 -9.88 -2.50
C SER A 205 9.65 -8.66 -3.10
N LEU A 206 8.51 -8.89 -3.75
CA LEU A 206 7.69 -7.82 -4.33
C LEU A 206 7.21 -6.82 -3.27
N ILE A 207 6.59 -7.32 -2.18
CA ILE A 207 6.07 -6.46 -1.11
C ILE A 207 7.20 -5.65 -0.47
N CYS A 208 8.33 -6.27 -0.12
CA CYS A 208 9.48 -5.56 0.47
C CYS A 208 10.05 -4.48 -0.46
N GLY A 209 10.06 -4.71 -1.78
CA GLY A 209 10.45 -3.68 -2.75
C GLY A 209 9.48 -2.49 -2.77
N MET A 210 8.18 -2.76 -2.69
CA MET A 210 7.14 -1.72 -2.69
C MET A 210 6.95 -1.03 -1.32
N THR A 211 7.35 -1.65 -0.21
CA THR A 211 7.19 -1.10 1.14
C THR A 211 8.49 -0.57 1.76
N ASN A 212 9.55 -0.40 0.96
CA ASN A 212 10.76 0.25 1.44
C ASN A 212 10.42 1.61 2.06
N LEU A 213 10.84 1.82 3.31
CA LEU A 213 10.52 3.05 4.04
C LEU A 213 11.22 4.27 3.45
N ASP A 214 12.36 4.09 2.80
CA ASP A 214 13.00 5.14 2.01
C ASP A 214 12.24 5.28 0.67
N PRO A 215 11.48 6.38 0.45
CA PRO A 215 10.72 6.55 -0.78
C PRO A 215 11.60 6.60 -2.03
N GLU A 216 12.87 7.01 -1.90
CA GLU A 216 13.82 7.07 -3.03
C GLU A 216 14.34 5.68 -3.43
N ARG A 217 14.20 4.66 -2.57
CA ARG A 217 14.62 3.27 -2.82
C ARG A 217 13.45 2.31 -3.06
N ARG A 218 12.23 2.83 -3.09
CA ARG A 218 11.01 2.06 -3.35
C ARG A 218 10.92 1.77 -4.85
N ILE A 219 10.60 0.53 -5.21
CA ILE A 219 10.45 0.18 -6.63
C ILE A 219 9.29 0.96 -7.26
N THR A 220 9.37 1.18 -8.56
CA THR A 220 8.34 1.84 -9.35
C THR A 220 7.20 0.90 -9.74
N ALA A 221 6.10 1.44 -10.26
CA ALA A 221 5.00 0.63 -10.79
C ALA A 221 5.46 -0.29 -11.93
N ASP A 222 6.34 0.19 -12.83
CA ASP A 222 6.88 -0.60 -13.93
C ASP A 222 7.79 -1.74 -13.45
N GLU A 223 8.66 -1.47 -12.47
CA GLU A 223 9.50 -2.51 -11.85
C GLU A 223 8.65 -3.55 -11.11
N ALA A 224 7.60 -3.12 -10.42
CA ALA A 224 6.63 -4.02 -9.78
C ALA A 224 5.87 -4.88 -10.81
N LEU A 225 5.48 -4.32 -11.97
CA LEU A 225 4.85 -5.06 -13.07
C LEU A 225 5.77 -6.13 -13.67
N ALA A 226 7.06 -5.81 -13.76
CA ALA A 226 8.08 -6.73 -14.27
C ALA A 226 8.52 -7.79 -13.25
N HIS A 227 8.06 -7.72 -12.01
CA HIS A 227 8.47 -8.64 -10.96
C HIS A 227 7.98 -10.07 -11.21
N LYS A 228 8.84 -11.07 -10.94
CA LYS A 228 8.58 -12.51 -11.13
C LYS A 228 7.29 -13.02 -10.48
N TRP A 229 6.86 -12.38 -9.39
CA TRP A 229 5.59 -12.72 -8.75
C TRP A 229 4.40 -12.61 -9.71
N PHE A 230 4.43 -11.73 -10.71
CA PHE A 230 3.39 -11.59 -11.73
C PHE A 230 3.61 -12.46 -12.99
N GLU A 231 4.61 -13.33 -13.01
CA GLU A 231 4.80 -14.29 -14.11
C GLU A 231 3.63 -15.28 -14.19
N GLY A 232 3.32 -15.68 -15.42
CA GLY A 232 2.22 -16.61 -15.72
C GLY A 232 0.82 -15.99 -15.75
N VAL A 233 0.70 -14.67 -15.64
CA VAL A 233 -0.57 -13.91 -15.67
C VAL A 233 -0.48 -12.69 -16.58
#